data_AF-A0A523GUG1-F1
#
_entry.id   AF-A0A523GUG1-F1
#
_cell.length_a   1.000
_cell.length_b   1.000
_cell.length_c   1.000
_cell.angle_alpha   90.00
_cell.angle_beta   90.00
_cell.angle_gamma   90.00
#
_symmetry.space_group_name_H-M   'P 1'
#
loop_
_entity.id
_entity.type
_entity.pdbx_description
1 polymer ?
#
loop_
_entity_poly.entity_id
_entity_poly.type
_entity_poly.pdbx_seq_one_letter_code
_entity_poly.pdbx_strand_id
1 'polypeptide(L)' 'MLNIDLHCHSTISDGLLTPTQLVEHAARRGVSVLAL' A
#
# COMPACT_ATOMS: atom_id res chain seq x y z
N MET A 1 16.23 1.96 -8.11
CA MET A 1 15.79 3.15 -7.34
C MET A 1 14.91 2.65 -6.20
N LEU A 2 14.86 3.35 -5.06
CA LEU A 2 13.91 3.04 -3.99
C LEU A 2 12.48 3.21 -4.51
N ASN A 3 11.66 2.18 -4.37
CA ASN A 3 10.24 2.20 -4.73
C ASN A 3 9.44 2.36 -3.45
N ILE A 4 8.90 3.55 -3.22
CA ILE A 4 8.15 3.89 -2.00
C ILE A 4 6.79 4.46 -2.38
N ASP A 5 5.77 4.11 -1.61
CA ASP A 5 4.43 4.67 -1.72
C ASP A 5 4.13 5.45 -0.44
N LEU A 6 3.90 6.76 -0.58
CA LEU A 6 3.66 7.64 0.56
C LEU A 6 2.21 8.14 0.62
N HIS A 7 1.35 7.66 -0.27
CA HIS A 7 -0.05 8.06 -0.31
C HIS A 7 -0.92 6.97 -0.91
N CYS A 8 -1.52 6.17 -0.03
CA CYS A 8 -2.52 5.18 -0.39
C CYS A 8 -3.68 5.20 0.60
N HIS A 9 -4.77 4.50 0.27
CA HIS A 9 -5.97 4.46 1.08
C HIS A 9 -6.41 3.00 1.24
N SER A 10 -6.86 2.62 2.44
CA SER A 10 -7.50 1.33 2.70
C SER A 10 -9.02 1.46 2.80
N THR A 11 -9.72 0.35 2.98
CA THR A 11 -11.16 0.30 3.29
C THR A 11 -11.57 0.97 4.60
N ILE A 12 -10.61 1.46 5.43
CA ILE A 12 -10.91 2.34 6.58
C ILE A 12 -11.23 3.77 6.10
N SER A 13 -10.78 4.14 4.91
CA SER A 13 -11.10 5.40 4.22
C SER A 13 -11.89 5.08 2.93
N ASP A 14 -11.55 5.72 1.82
CA ASP A 14 -12.14 5.55 0.48
C ASP A 14 -11.33 4.58 -0.42
N GLY A 15 -10.45 3.78 0.16
CA GLY A 15 -9.67 2.76 -0.55
C GLY A 15 -10.42 1.45 -0.80
N LEU A 16 -9.91 0.63 -1.72
CA LEU A 16 -10.55 -0.62 -2.16
C LEU A 16 -10.01 -1.89 -1.50
N LEU A 17 -8.83 -1.83 -0.89
CA LEU A 17 -8.16 -2.97 -0.27
C LEU A 17 -8.16 -2.82 1.25
N THR A 18 -8.30 -3.92 1.99
CA THR A 18 -8.04 -3.89 3.43
C THR A 18 -6.56 -3.54 3.69
N PRO A 19 -6.18 -3.04 4.88
CA PRO A 19 -4.78 -2.75 5.20
C PRO A 19 -3.82 -3.92 4.88
N THR A 20 -4.23 -5.15 5.19
CA THR A 20 -3.45 -6.36 4.87
C THR A 20 -3.31 -6.59 3.36
N GLN A 21 -4.42 -6.54 2.62
CA GLN A 21 -4.41 -6.72 1.16
C GLN A 21 -3.57 -5.66 0.45
N LEU A 22 -3.57 -4.43 0.96
CA LEU A 22 -2.81 -3.32 0.41
C LEU A 22 -1.30 -3.52 0.59
N VAL A 23 -0.86 -3.96 1.78
CA VAL A 23 0.55 -4.29 2.03
C VAL A 23 1.00 -5.49 1.18
N GLU A 24 0.19 -6.53 1.05
CA GLU A 24 0.48 -7.68 0.16
C GLU A 24 0.59 -7.25 -1.31
N HIS A 25 -0.30 -6.36 -1.75
CA HIS A 25 -0.25 -5.79 -3.09
C HIS A 25 1.04 -4.98 -3.30
N ALA A 26 1.38 -4.11 -2.36
CA ALA A 26 2.58 -3.28 -2.39
C ALA A 26 3.85 -4.13 -2.44
N ALA A 27 3.93 -5.18 -1.64
CA ALA A 27 5.05 -6.13 -1.64
C ALA A 27 5.21 -6.83 -2.99
N ARG A 28 4.12 -7.31 -3.61
CA ARG A 28 4.14 -7.89 -4.97
C ARG A 28 4.59 -6.92 -6.05
N ARG A 29 4.41 -5.62 -5.84
CA ARG A 29 4.86 -4.53 -6.74
C ARG A 29 6.29 -4.06 -6.43
N GLY A 30 6.95 -4.64 -5.43
CA GLY A 30 8.30 -4.28 -5.02
C GLY A 30 8.38 -2.95 -4.26
N VAL A 31 7.29 -2.50 -3.63
CA VAL A 31 7.30 -1.32 -2.76
C VAL A 31 8.04 -1.67 -1.48
N SER A 32 9.06 -0.88 -1.14
CA SER A 32 9.94 -1.11 0.02
C SER A 32 9.49 -0.37 1.28
N VAL A 33 8.76 0.74 1.12
CA VAL A 33 8.17 1.52 2.22
C VAL A 33 6.79 1.99 1.78
N LEU A 34 5.81 1.83 2.66
CA LEU A 34 4.42 2.25 2.44
C LEU A 34 3.94 3.11 3.62
N ALA A 35 3.34 4.26 3.33
CA ALA A 35 2.57 5.06 4.28
C ALA A 35 1.08 4.88 3.98
N LEU A 36 0.34 4.44 5.00
CA LEU A 36 -1.09 4.13 4.94
C LEU A 36 -1.94 5.21 5.60
#